data_AF-A0A945H8K2-F1
#
_entry.id   AF-A0A945H8K2-F1
#
_cell.length_a   1.000
_cell.length_b   1.000
_cell.length_c   1.000
_cell.angle_alpha   90.00
_cell.angle_beta   90.00
_cell.angle_gamma   90.00
#
_symmetry.space_group_name_H-M   'P 1'
#
loop_
_entity.id
_entity.type
_entity.pdbx_description
1 polymer ?
#
loop_
_entity_poly.entity_id
_entity_poly.type
_entity_poly.pdbx_seq_one_letter_code
_entity_poly.pdbx_strand_id
1 'polypeptide(L)' 'VRWARSGAGKSGGVRVIYYNMLEEEEVWLLTLYAKNERSTIPGHELKLIKEAIERG' A
#
# COMPACT_ATOMS: atom_id res chain seq x y z
N VAL A 1 -10.92 -4.15 0.92
CA VAL A 1 -10.93 -4.26 2.39
C VAL A 1 -11.06 -2.87 3.02
N ARG A 2 -11.84 -2.69 4.10
CA ARG A 2 -11.99 -1.40 4.80
C ARG A 2 -11.35 -1.49 6.19
N TRP A 3 -10.21 -0.83 6.36
CA TRP A 3 -9.49 -0.77 7.64
C TRP A 3 -9.81 0.54 8.36
N ALA A 4 -10.31 0.42 9.60
CA ALA A 4 -10.52 1.54 10.51
C ALA A 4 -9.28 1.69 11.41
N ARG A 5 -8.86 2.94 11.67
CA ARG A 5 -7.80 3.25 12.63
C ARG A 5 -8.43 3.74 13.93
N SER A 6 -7.92 3.25 15.07
CA SER A 6 -8.37 3.74 16.38
C SER A 6 -8.12 5.26 16.50
N GLY A 7 -9.06 5.97 17.13
CA GLY A 7 -8.99 7.43 17.31
C GLY A 7 -9.25 8.28 16.05
N ALA A 8 -9.69 7.68 14.94
CA ALA A 8 -9.98 8.39 13.70
C ALA A 8 -11.48 8.37 13.37
N GLY A 9 -12.02 9.51 12.92
CA GLY A 9 -13.44 9.65 12.58
C GLY A 9 -13.87 8.78 11.39
N LYS A 10 -15.14 8.89 10.97
CA LYS A 10 -15.76 8.07 9.91
C LYS A 10 -14.96 7.98 8.59
N SER A 11 -14.12 8.97 8.28
CA SER A 11 -13.25 9.04 7.09
C SER A 11 -11.78 8.64 7.34
N GLY A 12 -11.36 8.43 8.59
CA GLY A 12 -9.97 8.26 9.02
C GLY A 12 -9.36 6.86 8.79
N GLY A 13 -9.78 6.19 7.72
CA GLY A 13 -9.18 4.91 7.32
C GLY A 13 -7.79 5.08 6.69
N VAL A 14 -7.16 3.94 6.41
CA VAL A 14 -5.84 3.87 5.75
C VAL A 14 -5.99 3.44 4.29
N ARG A 15 -5.03 3.84 3.46
CA ARG A 15 -4.78 3.23 2.15
C ARG A 15 -3.74 2.15 2.33
N VAL A 16 -4.04 0.96 1.82
CA VAL A 16 -3.15 -0.19 1.79
C VAL A 16 -2.83 -0.44 0.34
N ILE A 17 -1.55 -0.43 -0.01
CA ILE A 17 -1.09 -0.76 -1.36
C ILE A 17 -0.35 -2.08 -1.27
N TYR A 18 -0.78 -3.03 -2.08
CA TYR A 18 -0.24 -4.38 -2.11
C TYR A 18 -0.04 -4.82 -3.56
N TYR A 19 0.89 -5.75 -3.76
CA TYR A 19 1.05 -6.50 -4.99
C TYR A 19 0.58 -7.93 -4.74
N ASN A 20 -0.19 -8.48 -5.68
CA ASN A 20 -0.69 -9.84 -5.60
C ASN A 20 -0.01 -10.67 -6.68
N MET A 21 0.87 -11.58 -6.29
CA MET A 21 1.56 -12.50 -7.18
C MET A 21 0.79 -13.80 -7.22
N LEU A 22 -0.11 -13.92 -8.21
CA LEU A 22 -1.03 -15.06 -8.31
C LEU A 22 -0.31 -16.39 -8.56
N GLU A 23 0.84 -16.37 -9.23
CA GLU A 23 1.61 -17.57 -9.56
C GLU A 23 2.22 -18.23 -8.33
N GLU A 24 2.60 -17.44 -7.33
CA GLU A 24 3.18 -17.91 -6.08
C GLU A 24 2.15 -17.94 -4.93
N GLU A 25 0.90 -17.56 -5.21
CA GLU A 25 -0.17 -17.38 -4.21
C GLU A 25 0.19 -16.39 -3.08
N GLU A 26 1.09 -15.44 -3.35
CA GLU A 26 1.62 -14.51 -2.37
C GLU A 26 1.04 -13.09 -2.50
N VAL A 27 0.80 -12.45 -1.34
CA VAL A 27 0.38 -11.05 -1.26
C VAL A 27 1.44 -10.23 -0.53
N TRP A 28 2.07 -9.32 -1.26
CA TRP A 28 3.12 -8.44 -0.76
C TRP A 28 2.54 -7.08 -0.36
N LEU A 29 2.72 -6.68 0.89
CA LEU A 29 2.36 -5.34 1.34
C LEU A 29 3.47 -4.36 0.95
N LEU A 30 3.15 -3.40 0.07
CA LEU A 30 4.12 -2.42 -0.44
C LEU A 30 4.25 -1.22 0.51
N THR A 31 3.11 -0.65 0.89
CA THR A 31 3.05 0.52 1.77
C THR A 31 1.65 0.75 2.34
N LEU A 32 1.58 1.50 3.45
CA LEU A 32 0.35 1.84 4.16
C LEU A 32 0.41 3.27 4.70
N TYR A 33 -0.61 4.08 4.45
CA TYR A 33 -0.66 5.48 4.86
C TYR A 33 -2.08 5.97 5.15
N ALA A 34 -2.22 7.07 5.89
CA ALA A 34 -3.55 7.61 6.20
C ALA A 34 -4.21 8.25 4.98
N LYS A 35 -5.55 8.19 4.88
CA LYS A 35 -6.29 8.72 3.70
C LYS A 35 -6.07 10.21 3.40
N ASN A 36 -5.62 11.00 4.37
CA ASN A 36 -5.37 12.44 4.19
C ASN A 36 -3.89 12.79 4.03
N GLU A 37 -3.01 11.80 4.07
CA GLU A 37 -1.56 12.03 4.12
C GLU A 37 -0.95 12.18 2.72
N ARG A 38 -1.41 11.37 1.76
CA ARG A 38 -1.01 11.44 0.35
C ARG A 38 -2.21 11.21 -0.55
N SER A 39 -2.32 11.94 -1.65
CA SER A 39 -3.38 11.76 -2.66
C SER A 39 -3.01 10.66 -3.67
N THR A 40 -1.75 10.65 -4.12
CA THR A 40 -1.22 9.74 -5.14
C THR A 40 0.23 9.38 -4.80
N ILE A 41 0.65 8.14 -5.09
CA ILE A 41 2.06 7.76 -5.03
C ILE A 41 2.73 8.07 -6.38
N PRO A 42 3.85 8.80 -6.40
CA PRO A 42 4.59 9.05 -7.63
C PRO A 42 5.06 7.74 -8.28
N GLY A 43 5.00 7.66 -9.61
CA GLY A 43 5.42 6.47 -10.36
C GLY A 43 6.88 6.06 -10.12
N HIS A 44 7.76 7.02 -9.79
CA HIS A 44 9.16 6.70 -9.46
C HIS A 44 9.28 5.92 -8.14
N GLU A 45 8.45 6.21 -7.13
CA GLU A 45 8.43 5.43 -5.88
C GLU A 45 7.94 4.01 -6.15
N LEU A 46 6.91 3.84 -6.99
CA LEU A 46 6.42 2.51 -7.39
C LEU A 46 7.49 1.71 -8.14
N LYS A 47 8.30 2.37 -8.98
CA LYS A 47 9.42 1.73 -9.69
C LYS A 47 10.48 1.24 -8.71
N LEU A 48 10.84 2.05 -7.71
CA LEU A 48 11.80 1.66 -6.67
C LEU A 48 11.30 0.47 -5.85
N ILE A 49 10.02 0.45 -5.51
CA ILE A 49 9.40 -0.67 -4.79
C ILE A 49 9.47 -1.95 -5.64
N LYS A 50 9.14 -1.85 -6.94
CA LYS A 50 9.25 -2.99 -7.86
C LYS A 50 10.68 -3.53 -7.94
N GLU A 51 11.66 -2.66 -8.13
CA GLU A 51 13.07 -3.05 -8.23
C GLU A 51 13.59 -3.68 -6.94
N ALA A 52 13.09 -3.26 -5.77
CA ALA A 52 13.43 -3.86 -4.49
C ALA A 52 12.89 -5.29 -4.34
N ILE A 53 11.68 -5.56 -4.87
CA ILE A 53 11.06 -6.89 -4.85
C ILE A 53 11.77 -7.85 -5.80
N GLU A 54 12.09 -7.40 -7.03
CA GLU A 54 12.78 -8.25 -8.03
C GLU A 54 14.22 -8.61 -7.66
N ARG A 55 14.82 -7.89 -6.70
CA ARG A 55 16.17 -8.17 -6.18
C ARG A 55 16.18 -9.01 -4.89
N GLY A 56 15.00 -9.31 -4.34
CA GLY A 56 14.81 -10.11 -3.13
C GLY A 56 14.93 -11.60 -3.39
#